data_AF-A0A9D8N2Q7-F1
#
_entry.id   AF-A0A9D8N2Q7-F1
#
_cell.length_a   1.000
_cell.length_b   1.000
_cell.length_c   1.000
_cell.angle_alpha   90.00
_cell.angle_beta   90.00
_cell.angle_gamma   90.00
#
_symmetry.space_group_name_H-M   'P 1'
#
loop_
_entity.id
_entity.type
_entity.pdbx_description
1 polymer ?
#
loop_
_entity_poly.entity_id
_entity_poly.type
_entity_poly.pdbx_seq_one_letter_code
_entity_poly.pdbx_strand_id
1 'polypeptide(L)'
;MATKNIKDIMIALNKVLTTTVWVNNDRQIISLADELHIGKNNSPRSIEDLARPSLVGAYVSLQIRTDNFDVAAESLETKDLALRVKSMVFAEAKKLLDAGDVSGESGVAMAA
;
A
#
# COMPACT_ATOMS: atom_id res chain seq x y z
N MET A 1 5.92 8.42 -26.04
CA MET A 1 5.31 8.27 -24.70
C MET A 1 4.96 6.80 -24.55
N ALA A 2 5.62 6.08 -23.63
CA ALA A 2 5.28 4.69 -23.39
C ALA A 2 3.87 4.61 -22.82
N THR A 3 2.97 3.92 -23.52
CA THR A 3 1.66 3.52 -22.99
C THR A 3 1.93 2.65 -21.77
N LYS A 4 1.90 3.24 -20.58
CA LYS A 4 2.04 2.49 -19.32
C LYS A 4 0.98 1.40 -19.32
N ASN A 5 1.42 0.14 -19.31
CA ASN A 5 0.51 -0.99 -19.40
C ASN A 5 -0.31 -1.06 -18.12
N ILE A 6 -1.63 -1.26 -18.23
CA ILE A 6 -2.52 -1.41 -17.06
C ILE A 6 -2.00 -2.51 -16.13
N LYS A 7 -1.40 -3.57 -16.70
CA LYS A 7 -0.76 -4.64 -15.92
C LYS A 7 0.36 -4.11 -15.01
N ASP A 8 1.24 -3.26 -15.53
CA ASP A 8 2.35 -2.71 -14.75
C ASP A 8 1.83 -1.82 -13.62
N ILE A 9 0.77 -1.05 -13.90
CA ILE A 9 0.09 -0.22 -12.87
C ILE A 9 -0.46 -1.12 -11.76
N MET A 10 -1.11 -2.22 -12.11
CA MET A 10 -1.64 -3.18 -11.14
C MET A 10 -0.53 -3.87 -10.34
N ILE A 11 0.58 -4.23 -10.97
CA ILE A 11 1.75 -4.82 -10.28
C ILE A 11 2.34 -3.82 -9.29
N ALA A 12 2.56 -2.57 -9.71
CA ALA A 12 3.09 -1.53 -8.84
C ALA A 12 2.16 -1.24 -7.66
N LEU A 13 0.84 -1.17 -7.90
CA LEU A 13 -0.16 -1.02 -6.83
C LEU A 13 -0.12 -2.20 -5.87
N ASN A 14 -0.17 -3.43 -6.37
CA ASN A 14 -0.09 -4.62 -5.51
C ASN A 14 1.21 -4.63 -4.70
N LYS A 15 2.36 -4.30 -5.29
CA LYS A 15 3.64 -4.21 -4.59
C LYS A 15 3.57 -3.21 -3.44
N VAL A 16 2.98 -2.03 -3.62
CA VAL A 16 2.80 -1.06 -2.52
C VAL A 16 1.85 -1.58 -1.45
N LEU A 17 0.71 -2.16 -1.85
CA LEU A 17 -0.32 -2.64 -0.93
C LEU A 17 0.17 -3.81 -0.06
N THR A 18 0.97 -4.74 -0.61
CA THR A 18 1.51 -5.89 0.13
C THR A 18 2.69 -5.52 1.02
N THR A 19 3.47 -4.50 0.65
CA THR A 19 4.63 -4.05 1.44
C THR A 19 4.28 -3.01 2.50
N THR A 20 3.09 -2.41 2.42
CA THR A 20 2.57 -1.53 3.48
C THR A 20 2.03 -2.40 4.62
N VAL A 21 2.86 -2.61 5.65
CA VAL A 21 2.55 -3.51 6.78
C VAL A 21 2.56 -2.76 8.12
N TRP A 22 1.71 -3.21 9.04
CA TRP A 22 1.67 -2.74 10.43
C TRP A 22 1.24 -3.86 11.39
N VAL A 23 1.34 -3.61 12.69
CA VAL A 23 0.84 -4.52 13.74
C VAL A 23 -0.58 -4.12 14.11
N ASN A 24 -1.53 -5.03 13.95
CA ASN A 24 -2.93 -4.79 14.32
C ASN A 24 -3.16 -4.95 15.85
N ASN A 25 -4.40 -4.74 16.28
CA ASN A 25 -4.78 -4.86 17.70
C ASN A 25 -4.58 -6.28 18.27
N ASP A 26 -4.62 -7.30 17.42
CA ASP A 26 -4.38 -8.70 17.77
C ASP A 26 -2.88 -9.08 17.79
N ARG A 27 -1.99 -8.08 17.64
CA ARG A 27 -0.53 -8.24 17.56
C ARG A 27 -0.06 -9.06 16.36
N GLN A 28 -0.85 -9.08 15.29
CA GLN A 28 -0.52 -9.72 14.03
C GLN A 28 0.07 -8.70 13.07
N ILE A 29 1.08 -9.10 12.30
CA ILE A 29 1.57 -8.31 11.18
C ILE A 29 0.58 -8.49 10.04
N ILE A 30 -0.02 -7.39 9.59
CA ILE A 30 -0.99 -7.37 8.51
C ILE A 30 -0.55 -6.38 7.43
N SER A 31 -0.84 -6.68 6.17
CA SER A 31 -0.63 -5.76 5.05
C SER A 31 -1.90 -5.00 4.67
N LEU A 32 -1.75 -3.88 3.97
CA LEU A 32 -2.89 -3.14 3.43
C LEU A 32 -3.67 -3.99 2.41
N ALA A 33 -2.97 -4.85 1.65
CA ALA A 33 -3.62 -5.79 0.74
C ALA A 33 -4.51 -6.82 1.47
N ASP A 34 -4.04 -7.35 2.60
CA ASP A 34 -4.81 -8.30 3.42
C ASP A 34 -6.06 -7.62 4.01
N GLU A 35 -5.90 -6.42 4.55
CA GLU A 35 -7.00 -5.65 5.14
C GLU A 35 -8.08 -5.28 4.10
N LEU A 36 -7.66 -4.93 2.88
CA LEU A 36 -8.56 -4.65 1.76
C LEU A 36 -9.17 -5.92 1.13
N HIS A 37 -8.77 -7.11 1.60
CA HIS A 37 -9.21 -8.41 1.09
C HIS A 37 -8.97 -8.58 -0.41
N ILE A 38 -7.87 -8.01 -0.94
CA ILE A 38 -7.56 -8.09 -2.36
C ILE A 38 -7.34 -9.56 -2.74
N GLY A 39 -8.10 -10.03 -3.72
CA GLY A 39 -8.06 -11.43 -4.17
C GLY A 39 -8.89 -12.43 -3.34
N LYS A 40 -9.62 -11.98 -2.31
CA LYS A 40 -10.54 -12.83 -1.52
C LYS A 40 -12.00 -12.35 -1.69
N ASN A 41 -12.89 -13.25 -2.12
CA ASN A 41 -14.35 -13.10 -2.10
C ASN A 41 -15.00 -11.92 -2.89
N ASN A 42 -14.36 -11.44 -3.96
CA ASN A 42 -14.97 -10.59 -5.01
C ASN A 42 -15.56 -9.21 -4.63
N SER A 43 -15.55 -8.79 -3.36
CA SER A 43 -15.88 -7.40 -2.99
C SER A 43 -14.60 -6.64 -2.62
N PRO A 44 -14.05 -5.82 -3.53
CA PRO A 44 -12.95 -4.94 -3.16
C PRO A 44 -13.45 -3.98 -2.07
N ARG A 45 -12.84 -4.03 -0.88
CA ARG A 45 -13.04 -2.97 0.11
C ARG A 45 -12.25 -1.75 -0.32
N SER A 46 -12.83 -0.56 -0.14
CA SER A 46 -12.11 0.68 -0.40
C SER A 46 -11.27 1.03 0.82
N ILE A 47 -10.17 1.78 0.62
CA ILE A 47 -9.39 2.35 1.73
C ILE A 47 -10.30 3.21 2.64
N GLU A 48 -11.29 3.88 2.05
CA GLU A 48 -12.28 4.71 2.74
C GLU A 48 -13.19 3.92 3.70
N ASP A 49 -13.32 2.60 3.50
CA ASP A 49 -14.14 1.72 4.34
C ASP A 49 -13.34 1.10 5.50
N LEU A 50 -12.04 1.36 5.58
CA LEU A 50 -11.18 0.77 6.61
C LEU A 50 -11.41 1.38 7.98
N ALA A 51 -11.27 0.54 9.01
CA ALA A 51 -11.33 0.99 10.39
C ALA A 51 -10.17 1.97 10.69
N ARG A 52 -10.42 2.94 11.59
CA ARG A 52 -9.41 3.95 11.98
C ARG A 52 -8.06 3.34 12.41
N PRO A 53 -7.98 2.26 13.20
CA PRO A 53 -6.69 1.66 13.57
C PRO A 53 -5.89 1.16 12.36
N SER A 54 -6.57 0.52 11.40
CA SER A 54 -5.95 0.03 10.15
C SER A 54 -5.47 1.19 9.30
N LEU A 55 -6.26 2.26 9.20
CA LEU A 55 -5.88 3.48 8.51
C LEU A 55 -4.64 4.14 9.14
N VAL A 56 -4.60 4.26 10.48
CA VAL A 56 -3.44 4.81 11.20
C VAL A 56 -2.19 3.96 10.96
N GLY A 57 -2.30 2.64 11.08
CA GLY A 57 -1.20 1.72 10.85
C GLY A 57 -0.65 1.83 9.42
N ALA A 58 -1.54 1.84 8.42
CA ALA A 58 -1.16 2.02 7.02
C ALA A 58 -0.50 3.38 6.78
N TYR A 59 -1.04 4.46 7.35
CA TYR A 59 -0.48 5.81 7.20
C TYR A 59 0.92 5.90 7.80
N VAL A 60 1.12 5.46 9.03
CA VAL A 60 2.44 5.48 9.70
C VAL A 60 3.45 4.62 8.94
N SER A 61 3.04 3.44 8.46
CA SER A 61 3.88 2.57 7.64
C SER A 61 4.36 3.28 6.35
N LEU A 62 3.44 3.98 5.67
CA LEU A 62 3.76 4.77 4.48
C LEU A 62 4.64 5.99 4.80
N GLN A 63 4.43 6.66 5.93
CA GLN A 63 5.26 7.77 6.39
C GLN A 63 6.70 7.31 6.61
N ILE A 64 6.92 6.17 7.29
CA ILE A 64 8.25 5.60 7.51
C ILE A 64 8.91 5.26 6.18
N ARG A 65 8.18 4.58 5.28
CA ARG A 65 8.72 4.20 3.97
C ARG A 65 9.13 5.40 3.12
N THR A 66 8.35 6.48 3.20
CA THR A 66 8.56 7.67 2.37
C THR A 66 9.39 8.75 3.05
N ASP A 67 9.83 8.50 4.29
CA ASP A 67 10.52 9.48 5.15
C ASP A 67 9.74 10.82 5.25
N ASN A 68 8.40 10.74 5.30
CA ASN A 68 7.52 11.90 5.39
C ASN A 68 6.72 11.87 6.69
N PHE A 69 7.12 12.70 7.66
CA PHE A 69 6.51 12.82 8.98
C PHE A 69 5.79 14.16 9.20
N ASP A 70 5.30 14.79 8.13
CA ASP A 70 4.76 16.16 8.16
C ASP A 70 3.56 16.34 9.13
N VAL A 71 2.74 15.30 9.29
CA VAL A 71 1.52 15.35 10.10
C VAL A 71 1.37 14.05 10.90
N ALA A 72 1.09 14.18 12.20
CA ALA A 72 0.81 13.04 13.05
C ALA A 72 -0.51 12.36 12.67
N ALA A 73 -0.51 11.02 12.59
CA ALA A 73 -1.71 10.24 12.28
C ALA A 73 -2.88 10.53 13.23
N GLU A 74 -2.58 10.79 14.50
CA GLU A 74 -3.58 11.01 15.54
C GLU A 74 -4.34 12.35 15.39
N SER A 75 -3.70 13.36 14.80
CA SER A 75 -4.29 14.69 14.64
C SER A 75 -5.24 14.81 13.45
N LEU A 76 -5.31 13.78 12.61
CA LEU A 76 -6.15 13.76 11.42
C LEU A 76 -7.53 13.14 11.71
N GLU A 77 -8.55 13.67 11.04
CA GLU A 77 -9.85 13.00 10.97
C GLU A 77 -9.76 11.73 10.13
N THR A 78 -10.63 10.75 10.41
CA THR A 78 -10.60 9.45 9.73
C THR A 78 -10.74 9.57 8.21
N LYS A 79 -11.56 10.51 7.73
CA LYS A 79 -11.74 10.76 6.29
C LYS A 79 -10.47 11.30 5.65
N ASP A 80 -9.84 12.29 6.27
CA ASP A 80 -8.59 12.88 5.78
C ASP A 80 -7.45 11.88 5.80
N LEU A 81 -7.42 11.02 6.82
CA LEU A 81 -6.42 9.97 6.93
C LEU A 81 -6.58 8.93 5.82
N ALA A 82 -7.82 8.51 5.51
CA ALA A 82 -8.09 7.64 4.35
C ALA A 82 -7.65 8.27 3.02
N LEU A 83 -7.94 9.56 2.80
CA LEU A 83 -7.52 10.28 1.60
C LEU A 83 -5.99 10.37 1.49
N ARG A 84 -5.29 10.63 2.61
CA ARG A 84 -3.83 10.69 2.65
C ARG A 84 -3.20 9.33 2.37
N VAL A 85 -3.68 8.27 2.98
CA VAL A 85 -3.24 6.89 2.69
C VAL A 85 -3.39 6.58 1.20
N LYS A 86 -4.57 6.87 0.63
CA LYS A 86 -4.83 6.69 -0.80
C LYS A 86 -3.84 7.46 -1.67
N SER A 87 -3.62 8.74 -1.38
CA SER A 87 -2.68 9.59 -2.12
C SER A 87 -1.25 9.07 -2.04
N MET A 88 -0.78 8.63 -0.86
CA MET A 88 0.55 8.08 -0.67
C MET A 88 0.74 6.77 -1.42
N VAL A 89 -0.25 5.87 -1.38
CA VAL A 89 -0.21 4.61 -2.13
C VAL A 89 -0.08 4.86 -3.64
N PHE A 90 -0.87 5.78 -4.19
CA PHE A 90 -0.78 6.12 -5.61
C PHE A 90 0.52 6.82 -5.99
N ALA A 91 1.02 7.72 -5.13
CA ALA A 91 2.30 8.38 -5.34
C ALA A 91 3.45 7.36 -5.37
N GLU A 92 3.45 6.39 -4.45
CA GLU A 92 4.47 5.37 -4.36
C GLU A 92 4.39 4.37 -5.53
N ALA A 93 3.19 3.95 -5.92
CA ALA A 93 3.01 3.12 -7.11
C ALA A 93 3.47 3.83 -8.38
N LYS A 94 3.23 5.15 -8.48
CA LYS A 94 3.73 5.98 -9.59
C LYS A 94 5.26 6.03 -9.62
N LYS A 95 5.93 6.18 -8.47
CA LYS A 95 7.40 6.14 -8.39
C LYS A 95 7.96 4.80 -8.88
N LEU A 96 7.37 3.67 -8.48
CA LEU A 96 7.79 2.34 -8.93
C LEU A 96 7.66 2.18 -10.46
N LEU A 97 6.57 2.70 -11.03
CA LEU A 97 6.36 2.74 -12.48
C LEU A 97 7.40 3.61 -13.20
N ASP A 98 7.71 4.78 -12.64
CA ASP A 98 8.66 5.73 -13.22
C ASP A 98 10.11 5.23 -13.09
N ALA A 99 10.43 4.48 -12.03
CA ALA A 99 11.73 3.89 -11.79
C ALA A 99 12.00 2.62 -12.63
N GLY A 100 10.98 2.08 -13.33
CA GLY A 100 11.10 0.81 -14.04
C GLY A 100 11.23 -0.41 -13.13
N ASP A 101 10.96 -0.26 -11.83
CA ASP A 101 11.12 -1.30 -10.79
C ASP A 101 9.88 -2.22 -10.70
N VAL A 102 9.31 -2.53 -11.87
CA VAL A 102 8.14 -3.40 -12.09
C VAL A 102 8.57 -4.77 -12.65
N SER A 103 9.88 -5.05 -12.64
CA SER A 103 10.43 -6.37 -12.94
C SER A 103 9.86 -7.37 -11.94
N GLY A 104 8.98 -8.26 -12.40
CA GLY A 104 8.54 -9.39 -11.61
C GLY A 104 9.75 -10.17 -11.13
N GLU A 105 9.85 -10.43 -9.83
CA GLU A 105 10.78 -11.42 -9.29
C GLU A 105 10.44 -12.79 -9.87
N SER A 106 10.97 -13.08 -11.06
CA SER A 106 11.11 -14.43 -11.59
C SER A 106 12.59 -14.75 -11.52
N GLY A 107 13.07 -14.99 -10.30
CA GLY A 107 14.47 -15.28 -10.02
C GLY A 107 14.60 -16.04 -8.71
N VAL A 108 13.87 -17.15 -8.56
CA VAL A 108 14.19 -18.13 -7.51
C VAL A 108 15.55 -18.71 -7.88
N ALA A 109 16.58 -18.28 -7.16
CA ALA A 109 17.90 -18.89 -7.22
C ALA A 109 17.79 -20.33 -6.69
N MET A 110 17.74 -21.31 -7.60
CA MET A 110 18.00 -22.70 -7.27
C MET A 110 19.49 -22.82 -6.96
N ALA A 111 19.82 -22.99 -5.69
CA ALA A 111 21.17 -23.41 -5.28
C ALA A 111 21.42 -24.83 -5.80
N ALA A 112 22.56 -25.00 -6.50
CA ALA A 112 23.10 -26.27 -6.95
C ALA A 112 23.95 -26.93 -5.85
#